data_AF-A0A9W6X6H2-F1
#
_entry.id   AF-A0A9W6X6H2-F1
#
_cell.length_a   1.000
_cell.length_b   1.000
_cell.length_c   1.000
_cell.angle_alpha   90.00
_cell.angle_beta   90.00
_cell.angle_gamma   90.00
#
_symmetry.space_group_name_H-M   'P 1'
#
loop_
_entity.id
_entity.type
_entity.pdbx_description
1 polymer ?
#
loop_
_entity_poly.entity_id
_entity_poly.type
_entity_poly.pdbx_seq_one_letter_code
_entity_poly.pdbx_strand_id
1 'polypeptide(L)'
;MESSNASPIGFGLQLSNATNATSTNSAYFGTTSTNDLVLMTANTRRVTVSSAGRVGIGTGSPSAILDVSGSVSSTIDIAGSGIAYFLKSGGLVSTIGPLSTIAVSIKASSAMF
;
A
#
# COMPACT_ATOMS: atom_id res chain seq x y z
N MET A 1 -32.21 -8.22 -26.33
CA MET A 1 -31.89 -9.50 -25.65
C MET A 1 -30.56 -9.26 -24.98
N GLU A 2 -30.56 -8.91 -23.69
CA GLU A 2 -29.32 -8.59 -22.99
C GLU A 2 -28.54 -9.89 -22.76
N SER A 3 -27.39 -9.98 -23.42
CA SER A 3 -26.42 -11.06 -23.25
C SER A 3 -25.95 -11.10 -21.79
N SER A 4 -25.83 -12.30 -21.25
CA SER A 4 -25.32 -12.61 -19.92
C SER A 4 -24.06 -11.82 -19.56
N ASN A 5 -24.11 -11.07 -18.45
CA ASN A 5 -22.96 -10.42 -17.85
C ASN A 5 -21.92 -11.45 -17.37
N ALA A 6 -20.86 -11.62 -18.13
CA ALA A 6 -19.55 -12.06 -17.64
C ALA A 6 -18.42 -11.30 -18.37
N SER A 7 -17.94 -10.21 -17.74
CA SER A 7 -16.65 -9.48 -17.91
C SER A 7 -16.28 -8.90 -19.29
N PRO A 8 -16.14 -7.56 -19.46
CA PRO A 8 -15.01 -6.78 -18.90
C PRO A 8 -15.38 -5.45 -18.21
N ILE A 9 -14.60 -5.00 -17.22
CA ILE A 9 -14.55 -3.58 -16.82
C ILE A 9 -13.49 -2.88 -17.68
N GLY A 10 -13.94 -2.08 -18.65
CA GLY A 10 -13.06 -1.21 -19.41
C GLY A 10 -12.70 0.04 -18.61
N PHE A 11 -11.41 0.26 -18.34
CA PHE A 11 -10.90 1.56 -17.90
C PHE A 11 -10.32 2.29 -19.10
N GLY A 12 -10.99 3.36 -19.54
CA GLY A 12 -10.48 4.27 -20.56
C GLY A 12 -10.02 5.57 -19.91
N LEU A 13 -8.76 5.94 -20.11
CA LEU A 13 -8.29 7.30 -19.83
C LEU A 13 -8.18 8.04 -21.17
N GLN A 14 -9.11 8.96 -21.43
CA GLN A 14 -9.06 9.82 -22.61
C GLN A 14 -8.24 11.08 -22.28
N LEU A 15 -7.04 11.19 -22.84
CA LEU A 15 -6.27 12.43 -22.86
C LEU A 15 -6.48 13.10 -24.21
N SER A 16 -7.09 14.30 -24.24
CA SER A 16 -7.25 15.08 -25.47
C SER A 16 -5.98 15.90 -25.74
N ASN A 17 -5.26 15.62 -26.83
CA ASN A 17 -4.25 16.53 -27.37
C ASN A 17 -4.78 17.19 -28.65
N ALA A 18 -5.62 18.20 -28.51
CA ALA A 18 -5.88 19.12 -29.61
C ALA A 18 -5.42 20.51 -29.15
N THR A 19 -4.13 20.78 -29.38
CA THR A 19 -3.50 22.11 -29.35
C THR A 19 -3.02 22.67 -28.00
N ASN A 20 -2.53 21.85 -27.06
CA ASN A 20 -1.65 22.35 -25.97
C ASN A 20 -0.65 21.28 -25.53
N ALA A 21 0.59 21.45 -25.97
CA ALA A 21 1.72 20.56 -25.72
C ALA A 21 1.97 20.30 -24.22
N THR A 22 2.31 19.05 -23.91
CA THR A 22 2.67 18.57 -22.57
C THR A 22 3.98 19.18 -22.07
N SER A 23 3.93 19.89 -20.94
CA SER A 23 5.08 19.96 -20.02
C SER A 23 4.73 20.15 -18.54
N THR A 24 3.44 20.18 -18.11
CA THR A 24 3.12 20.48 -16.69
C THR A 24 1.91 19.76 -16.05
N ASN A 25 1.06 19.02 -16.77
CA ASN A 25 -0.14 18.42 -16.16
C ASN A 25 -0.11 16.89 -16.19
N SER A 26 0.06 16.27 -15.02
CA SER A 26 -0.15 14.83 -14.83
C SER A 26 -1.64 14.49 -14.86
N ALA A 27 -1.98 13.33 -15.43
CA ALA A 27 -3.30 12.74 -15.22
C ALA A 27 -3.37 12.18 -13.78
N TYR A 28 -4.43 12.52 -13.04
CA TYR A 28 -4.64 12.06 -11.66
C TYR A 28 -5.87 11.15 -11.56
N PHE A 29 -5.79 10.15 -10.68
CA PHE A 29 -6.90 9.29 -10.29
C PHE A 29 -7.07 9.39 -8.77
N GLY A 30 -8.25 9.81 -8.30
CA GLY A 30 -8.47 10.05 -6.88
C GLY A 30 -9.82 10.70 -6.56
N THR A 31 -9.97 11.14 -5.32
CA THR A 31 -11.13 11.90 -4.83
C THR A 31 -10.74 13.37 -4.63
N THR A 32 -11.67 14.30 -4.89
CA THR A 32 -11.50 15.74 -4.63
C THR A 32 -12.27 16.22 -3.40
N SER A 33 -12.96 15.30 -2.73
CA SER A 33 -13.73 15.50 -1.49
C SER A 33 -13.11 14.71 -0.35
N THR A 34 -13.66 14.81 0.86
CA THR A 34 -13.19 14.11 2.07
C THR A 34 -13.53 12.61 2.09
N ASN A 35 -13.66 11.99 0.92
CA ASN A 35 -13.92 10.57 0.76
C ASN A 35 -12.62 9.82 0.52
N ASP A 36 -12.54 8.60 1.03
CA ASP A 36 -11.40 7.71 0.78
C ASP A 36 -11.32 7.31 -0.70
N LEU A 37 -10.09 7.19 -1.22
CA LEU A 37 -9.84 6.46 -2.45
C LEU A 37 -9.65 4.98 -2.13
N VAL A 38 -10.36 4.09 -2.82
CA VAL A 38 -10.39 2.67 -2.48
C VAL A 38 -10.17 1.81 -3.72
N LEU A 39 -9.23 0.86 -3.63
CA LEU A 39 -9.08 -0.24 -4.58
C LEU A 39 -9.68 -1.51 -3.97
N MET A 40 -10.62 -2.14 -4.67
CA MET A 40 -11.37 -3.29 -4.17
C MET A 40 -11.28 -4.49 -5.11
N THR A 41 -11.31 -5.69 -4.54
CA THR A 41 -11.59 -6.93 -5.28
C THR A 41 -12.50 -7.81 -4.45
N ALA A 42 -13.48 -8.46 -5.09
CA ALA A 42 -14.53 -9.24 -4.43
C ALA A 42 -15.22 -8.48 -3.28
N ASN A 43 -15.67 -7.24 -3.54
CA ASN A 43 -16.32 -6.34 -2.57
C ASN A 43 -15.51 -6.07 -1.28
N THR A 44 -14.20 -6.31 -1.30
CA THR A 44 -13.32 -6.13 -0.14
C THR A 44 -12.29 -5.04 -0.45
N ARG A 45 -12.11 -4.09 0.48
CA ARG A 45 -11.07 -3.05 0.41
C ARG A 45 -9.68 -3.70 0.46
N ARG A 46 -8.89 -3.56 -0.61
CA ARG A 46 -7.51 -4.07 -0.69
C ARG A 46 -6.49 -2.97 -0.43
N VAL A 47 -6.74 -1.79 -0.98
CA VAL A 47 -5.97 -0.58 -0.69
C VAL A 47 -6.92 0.56 -0.41
N THR A 48 -6.65 1.31 0.64
CA THR A 48 -7.42 2.49 1.05
C THR A 48 -6.45 3.65 1.19
N VAL A 49 -6.68 4.76 0.48
CA VAL A 49 -6.09 6.05 0.84
C VAL A 49 -7.18 6.83 1.53
N SER A 50 -7.06 6.97 2.85
CA SER A 50 -8.04 7.70 3.66
C SER A 50 -8.04 9.18 3.31
N SER A 51 -9.14 9.87 3.58
CA SER A 51 -9.21 11.34 3.45
C SER A 51 -8.19 12.09 4.33
N ALA A 52 -7.61 11.43 5.34
CA ALA A 52 -6.50 11.94 6.14
C ALA A 52 -5.10 11.72 5.50
N GLY A 53 -5.03 11.21 4.27
CA GLY A 53 -3.78 10.97 3.55
C GLY A 53 -3.01 9.70 3.96
N ARG A 54 -3.63 8.83 4.78
CA ARG A 54 -3.04 7.56 5.22
C ARG A 54 -3.36 6.43 4.26
N VAL A 55 -2.39 5.55 4.00
CA VAL A 55 -2.51 4.38 3.13
C VAL A 55 -2.70 3.12 3.96
N GLY A 56 -3.83 2.46 3.79
CA GLY A 56 -4.13 1.14 4.34
C GLY A 56 -3.99 0.06 3.27
N ILE A 57 -3.27 -1.03 3.53
CA ILE A 57 -3.28 -2.25 2.71
C ILE A 57 -3.95 -3.35 3.53
N GLY A 58 -5.07 -3.89 3.03
CA GLY A 58 -5.89 -4.87 3.75
C GLY A 58 -6.64 -4.30 4.97
N THR A 59 -6.64 -2.97 5.15
CA THR A 59 -7.42 -2.27 6.19
C THR A 59 -8.17 -1.09 5.59
N GLY A 60 -9.40 -0.86 6.08
CA GLY A 60 -10.24 0.28 5.70
C GLY A 60 -10.05 1.51 6.58
N SER A 61 -9.31 1.40 7.68
CA SER A 61 -9.16 2.45 8.69
C SER A 61 -7.71 2.51 9.16
N PRO A 62 -6.79 3.02 8.31
CA PRO A 62 -5.37 3.08 8.64
C PRO A 62 -5.09 4.00 9.84
N SER A 63 -4.39 3.48 10.83
CA SER A 63 -4.02 4.20 12.05
C SER A 63 -2.68 4.96 11.92
N ALA A 64 -1.82 4.54 10.99
CA ALA A 64 -0.54 5.14 10.65
C ALA A 64 -0.52 5.63 9.19
N ILE A 65 0.52 6.37 8.79
CA ILE A 65 0.70 6.86 7.39
C ILE A 65 0.68 5.71 6.38
N LEU A 66 1.31 4.58 6.74
CA LEU A 66 1.19 3.31 6.04
C LEU A 66 0.81 2.24 7.07
N ASP A 67 -0.35 1.63 6.90
CA ASP A 67 -0.89 0.58 7.78
C ASP A 67 -1.20 -0.66 6.94
N VAL A 68 -0.49 -1.77 7.18
CA VAL A 68 -0.63 -3.01 6.42
C VAL A 68 -1.17 -4.09 7.33
N SER A 69 -2.38 -4.55 7.07
CA SER A 69 -2.98 -5.70 7.74
C SER A 69 -2.43 -7.00 7.13
N GLY A 70 -1.84 -7.85 7.97
CA GLY A 70 -1.25 -9.13 7.55
C GLY A 70 0.29 -9.16 7.62
N SER A 71 0.88 -10.09 6.87
CA SER A 71 2.34 -10.29 6.89
C SER A 71 3.02 -9.50 5.79
N VAL A 72 4.07 -8.77 6.13
CA VAL A 72 4.94 -8.05 5.20
C VAL A 72 6.30 -8.73 5.17
N SER A 73 6.77 -9.07 3.96
CA SER A 73 8.13 -9.50 3.71
C SER A 73 8.93 -8.29 3.25
N SER A 74 9.93 -7.90 4.03
CA SER A 74 10.83 -6.79 3.68
C SER A 74 12.27 -7.26 3.78
N THR A 75 13.08 -6.80 2.83
CA THR A 75 14.53 -6.93 2.87
C THR A 75 15.10 -5.61 3.32
N ILE A 76 15.92 -5.64 4.37
CA ILE A 76 16.74 -4.48 4.74
C ILE A 76 18.17 -4.78 4.29
N ASP A 77 18.67 -3.95 3.39
CA ASP A 77 20.07 -3.94 2.98
C ASP A 77 20.86 -3.09 3.99
N ILE A 78 21.79 -3.75 4.68
CA ILE A 78 22.68 -3.12 5.65
C ILE A 78 24.09 -3.46 5.19
N ALA A 79 24.76 -2.53 4.52
CA ALA A 79 26.12 -2.73 4.06
C ALA A 79 27.11 -2.63 5.24
N GLY A 80 27.83 -3.72 5.53
CA GLY A 80 28.97 -3.74 6.45
C GLY A 80 28.73 -4.48 7.77
N SER A 81 29.64 -4.28 8.74
CA SER A 81 29.49 -4.82 10.10
C SER A 81 28.61 -3.89 10.93
N GLY A 82 27.44 -4.38 11.38
CA GLY A 82 26.49 -3.57 12.12
C GLY A 82 25.58 -4.41 13.03
N ILE A 83 24.63 -3.75 13.68
CA ILE A 83 23.62 -4.36 14.54
C ILE A 83 22.26 -3.89 14.03
N ALA A 84 21.33 -4.82 13.76
CA ALA A 84 19.95 -4.48 13.42
C ALA A 84 19.05 -4.69 14.65
N TYR A 85 18.23 -3.69 14.99
CA TYR A 85 17.23 -3.77 16.05
C TYR A 85 15.83 -3.78 15.44
N PHE A 86 15.04 -4.81 15.75
CA PHE A 86 13.63 -4.88 15.37
C PHE A 86 12.77 -4.84 16.63
N LEU A 87 11.95 -3.79 16.74
CA LEU A 87 10.95 -3.68 17.79
C LEU A 87 9.70 -4.47 17.36
N LYS A 88 9.46 -5.62 17.99
CA LYS A 88 8.14 -6.28 17.94
C LYS A 88 7.38 -5.92 19.23
N SER A 89 6.05 -5.99 19.20
CA SER A 89 5.18 -5.97 20.39
C SER A 89 5.65 -6.93 21.52
N GLY A 90 6.47 -7.95 21.21
CA GLY A 90 7.08 -8.89 22.17
C GLY A 90 8.55 -8.65 22.54
N GLY A 91 9.17 -7.52 22.17
CA GLY A 91 10.55 -7.16 22.53
C GLY A 91 11.52 -6.94 21.37
N LEU A 92 12.78 -6.67 21.71
CA LEU A 92 13.88 -6.45 20.77
C LEU A 92 14.35 -7.77 20.16
N VAL A 93 14.34 -7.88 18.83
CA VAL A 93 15.10 -8.92 18.11
C VAL A 93 16.38 -8.27 17.59
N SER A 94 17.54 -8.85 17.94
CA SER A 94 18.86 -8.40 17.49
C SER A 94 19.62 -9.55 16.85
N THR A 95 20.38 -9.26 15.80
CA THR A 95 21.34 -10.19 15.19
C THR A 95 22.70 -9.51 15.07
N ILE A 96 23.78 -10.29 15.17
CA ILE A 96 25.17 -9.82 15.13
C ILE A 96 25.98 -10.59 14.09
N GLY A 97 26.92 -9.92 13.42
CA GLY A 97 27.84 -10.53 12.45
C GLY A 97 28.13 -9.63 11.24
N PRO A 98 28.82 -10.13 10.20
CA PRO A 98 28.78 -9.49 8.90
C PRO A 98 27.34 -9.57 8.37
N LEU A 99 26.69 -8.42 8.24
CA LEU A 99 25.32 -8.31 7.75
C LEU A 99 25.38 -7.87 6.29
N SER A 100 24.61 -8.55 5.43
CA SER A 100 24.47 -8.19 4.01
C SER A 100 22.99 -8.15 3.61
N THR A 101 22.20 -9.09 4.09
CA THR A 101 20.74 -9.10 3.94
C THR A 101 20.13 -9.84 5.11
N ILE A 102 19.15 -9.22 5.77
CA ILE A 102 18.36 -9.87 6.83
C ILE A 102 16.91 -9.94 6.34
N ALA A 103 16.38 -11.16 6.28
CA ALA A 103 14.96 -11.37 6.02
C ALA A 103 14.18 -11.19 7.33
N VAL A 104 13.23 -10.24 7.36
CA VAL A 104 12.34 -10.04 8.50
C VAL A 104 10.90 -10.32 8.09
N SER A 105 10.23 -11.17 8.87
CA SER A 105 8.79 -11.36 8.79
C SER A 105 8.09 -10.41 9.76
N ILE A 106 7.44 -9.37 9.24
CA ILE A 106 6.61 -8.47 10.05
C ILE A 106 5.17 -8.98 9.96
N LYS A 107 4.63 -9.55 11.04
CA LYS A 107 3.21 -9.92 11.12
C LYS A 107 2.46 -8.79 11.82
N ALA A 108 1.58 -8.08 11.12
CA ALA A 108 0.55 -7.28 11.77
C ALA A 108 -0.47 -8.23 12.38
N SER A 109 -0.49 -8.31 13.71
CA SER A 109 -1.53 -9.03 14.44
C SER A 109 -2.84 -8.28 14.26
N SER A 110 -3.88 -8.95 13.77
CA SER A 110 -5.25 -8.45 13.88
C SER A 110 -5.58 -8.24 15.37
N ALA A 111 -5.85 -6.99 15.74
CA ALA A 111 -6.23 -6.49 17.06
C ALA A 111 -5.18 -6.62 18.19
N MET A 112 -4.69 -5.46 18.68
CA MET A 112 -4.36 -5.29 20.09
C MET A 112 -5.56 -4.60 20.74
N PHE A 113 -6.36 -5.35 21.50
CA PHE A 113 -7.01 -4.87 22.71
C PHE A 113 -6.50 -5.73 23.85
#